data_AF-A0AA88PXT4-F1
#
_entry.id   AF-A0AA88PXT4-F1
#
_cell.length_a   1.000
_cell.length_b   1.000
_cell.length_c   1.000
_cell.angle_alpha   90.00
_cell.angle_beta   90.00
_cell.angle_gamma   90.00
#
_symmetry.space_group_name_H-M   'P 1'
#
loop_
_entity.id
_entity.type
_entity.pdbx_description
1 polymer ?
#
loop_
_entity_poly.entity_id
_entity_poly.type
_entity_poly.pdbx_seq_one_letter_code
_entity_poly.pdbx_strand_id
1 'polypeptide(L)'
;MQANQKMMMSLAAMAVIMSVMIMGTNGQIKHIECCTTVSTREITLPITGFKLQKRNPPCVNAVIFFTTEGPRCSHWKESWVKQKIQELKKIQLQVWDMKMNSTDSTPLSTASPYNSTSA
;
A
#
# COMPACT_ATOMS: atom_id res chain seq x y z
N MET A 1 60.72 -9.25 5.76
CA MET A 1 59.85 -8.35 4.95
C MET A 1 58.92 -9.08 3.96
N GLN A 2 58.89 -10.42 3.86
CA GLN A 2 57.96 -11.12 2.93
C GLN A 2 56.57 -11.46 3.52
N ALA A 3 56.45 -11.64 4.84
CA ALA A 3 55.17 -11.95 5.48
C ALA A 3 54.17 -10.77 5.36
N ASN A 4 54.68 -9.55 5.54
CA ASN A 4 53.87 -8.33 5.49
C ASN A 4 53.37 -8.01 4.07
N GLN A 5 54.13 -8.35 3.03
CA GLN A 5 53.72 -8.16 1.63
C GLN A 5 52.60 -9.13 1.24
N LYS A 6 52.71 -10.41 1.63
CA LYS A 6 51.66 -11.43 1.39
C LYS A 6 50.38 -11.12 2.17
N MET A 7 50.52 -10.61 3.40
CA MET A 7 49.39 -10.20 4.24
C MET A 7 48.68 -8.96 3.69
N MET A 8 49.43 -7.94 3.23
CA MET A 8 48.89 -6.74 2.59
C MET A 8 48.16 -7.05 1.27
N MET A 9 48.74 -7.92 0.42
CA MET A 9 48.10 -8.34 -0.83
C MET A 9 46.85 -9.18 -0.60
N SER A 10 46.85 -10.05 0.43
CA SER A 10 45.69 -10.84 0.86
C SER A 10 44.54 -9.95 1.37
N LEU A 11 44.85 -8.97 2.22
CA LEU A 11 43.89 -7.98 2.72
C LEU A 11 43.30 -7.14 1.59
N ALA A 12 44.13 -6.69 0.64
CA ALA A 12 43.68 -5.93 -0.52
C ALA A 12 42.76 -6.77 -1.44
N ALA A 13 43.09 -8.04 -1.69
CA ALA A 13 42.28 -8.92 -2.51
C ALA A 13 40.90 -9.20 -1.89
N MET A 14 40.84 -9.43 -0.57
CA MET A 14 39.57 -9.64 0.14
C MET A 14 38.70 -8.38 0.18
N ALA A 15 39.31 -7.19 0.31
CA ALA A 15 38.59 -5.92 0.24
C ALA A 15 37.96 -5.66 -1.15
N VAL A 16 38.65 -6.06 -2.23
CA VAL A 16 38.12 -5.97 -3.60
C VAL A 16 36.98 -6.97 -3.84
N ILE A 17 37.06 -8.19 -3.31
CA ILE A 17 35.99 -9.18 -3.49
C ILE A 17 34.72 -8.77 -2.72
N MET A 18 34.85 -8.15 -1.54
CA MET A 18 33.69 -7.65 -0.79
C MET A 18 33.06 -6.38 -1.39
N SER A 19 33.79 -5.57 -2.15
CA SER A 19 33.21 -4.39 -2.81
C SER A 19 32.34 -4.74 -4.02
N VAL A 20 32.46 -5.94 -4.59
CA VAL A 20 31.71 -6.39 -5.77
C VAL A 20 30.29 -6.89 -5.42
N MET A 21 30.00 -7.20 -4.15
CA MET A 21 28.73 -7.83 -3.73
C MET A 21 27.67 -6.85 -3.19
N ILE A 22 27.73 -5.56 -3.53
CA ILE A 22 26.69 -4.60 -3.14
C ILE A 22 26.16 -3.88 -4.38
N MET A 23 25.51 -4.63 -5.27
CA MET A 23 24.43 -4.06 -6.06
C MET A 23 23.13 -4.69 -5.56
N GLY A 24 22.69 -4.19 -4.41
CA GLY A 24 21.37 -4.51 -3.89
C GLY A 24 20.34 -4.06 -4.92
N THR A 25 19.64 -5.01 -5.54
CA THR A 25 18.35 -4.72 -6.18
C THR A 25 17.33 -4.50 -5.07
N ASN A 26 17.50 -3.40 -4.34
CA ASN A 26 16.44 -2.87 -3.51
C ASN A 26 15.46 -2.20 -4.48
N GLY A 27 14.57 -3.02 -5.04
CA GLY A 27 13.39 -2.59 -5.77
C GLY A 27 12.45 -1.83 -4.83
N GLN A 28 12.89 -0.67 -4.36
CA GLN A 28 12.12 0.32 -3.63
C GLN A 28 12.00 1.52 -4.55
N ILE A 29 11.28 1.35 -5.68
CA ILE A 29 10.76 2.48 -6.45
C ILE A 29 9.64 3.11 -5.60
N LYS A 30 10.04 3.94 -4.63
CA LYS A 30 9.21 4.94 -3.94
C LYS A 30 9.51 6.28 -4.65
N HIS A 31 8.59 7.14 -5.08
CA HIS A 31 7.13 7.21 -5.12
C HIS A 31 6.84 7.91 -6.47
N ILE A 32 6.19 7.27 -7.43
CA ILE A 32 5.47 8.05 -8.44
C ILE A 32 4.09 8.26 -7.84
N GLU A 33 3.77 9.46 -7.37
CA GLU A 33 2.48 9.77 -6.72
C GLU A 33 1.27 9.71 -7.68
N CYS A 34 1.47 9.25 -8.92
CA CYS A 34 0.42 9.01 -9.88
C CYS A 34 0.81 8.02 -10.99
N CYS A 35 -0.17 7.42 -11.66
CA CYS A 35 0.07 6.64 -12.87
C CYS A 35 0.43 7.55 -14.06
N THR A 36 1.61 7.36 -14.64
CA THR A 36 2.01 7.94 -15.94
C THR A 36 1.74 6.98 -17.10
N THR A 37 1.68 5.68 -16.81
CA THR A 37 1.31 4.60 -17.73
C THR A 37 0.24 3.72 -17.10
N VAL A 38 -0.48 2.96 -17.93
CA VAL A 38 -1.57 2.07 -17.50
C VAL A 38 -1.50 0.74 -18.22
N SER A 39 -1.88 -0.33 -17.52
CA SER A 39 -2.03 -1.67 -18.09
C SER A 39 -3.49 -1.92 -18.48
N THR A 40 -3.70 -2.66 -19.57
CA THR A 40 -5.00 -3.25 -19.94
C THR A 40 -5.16 -4.68 -19.43
N ARG A 41 -4.05 -5.33 -19.01
CA ARG A 41 -4.05 -6.69 -18.49
C ARG A 41 -4.77 -6.76 -17.15
N GLU A 42 -5.56 -7.81 -16.98
CA GLU A 42 -6.23 -8.12 -15.73
C GLU A 42 -5.20 -8.44 -14.63
N ILE A 43 -5.48 -7.96 -13.42
CA ILE A 43 -4.65 -8.21 -12.24
C ILE A 43 -5.07 -9.53 -11.63
N THR A 44 -4.13 -10.47 -11.55
CA THR A 44 -4.32 -11.78 -10.90
C THR A 44 -4.06 -11.74 -9.39
N LEU A 45 -3.38 -10.68 -8.91
CA LEU A 45 -3.09 -10.48 -7.50
C LEU A 45 -4.37 -10.10 -6.73
N PRO A 46 -4.49 -10.49 -5.45
CA PRO A 46 -5.60 -10.08 -4.62
C PRO A 46 -5.66 -8.54 -4.48
N ILE A 47 -6.80 -7.96 -4.87
CA ILE A 47 -7.07 -6.52 -4.82
C ILE A 47 -7.74 -6.19 -3.48
N THR A 48 -7.14 -5.30 -2.70
CA THR A 48 -7.63 -4.87 -1.38
C THR A 48 -8.40 -3.55 -1.43
N GLY A 49 -8.27 -2.79 -2.52
CA GLY A 49 -8.97 -1.53 -2.69
C GLY A 49 -8.60 -0.82 -3.99
N PHE A 50 -9.13 0.38 -4.19
CA PHE A 50 -8.84 1.17 -5.38
C PHE A 50 -8.85 2.69 -5.12
N LYS A 51 -8.20 3.44 -6.01
CA LYS A 51 -8.26 4.90 -6.09
C LYS A 51 -8.47 5.30 -7.55
N LEU A 52 -9.42 6.20 -7.80
CA LEU A 52 -9.60 6.81 -9.11
C LEU A 52 -8.61 7.97 -9.25
N GLN A 53 -7.87 7.99 -10.36
CA GLN A 53 -6.93 9.04 -10.68
C GLN A 53 -7.41 9.82 -11.90
N LYS A 54 -7.68 11.11 -11.71
CA LYS A 54 -7.94 12.03 -12.81
C LYS A 54 -6.63 12.38 -13.53
N ARG A 55 -6.72 12.63 -14.83
CA ARG A 55 -5.58 13.09 -15.64
C ARG A 55 -5.08 14.44 -15.12
N ASN A 56 -3.78 14.53 -14.88
CA ASN A 56 -3.05 15.76 -14.54
C ASN A 56 -1.59 15.59 -14.99
N PRO A 57 -1.20 16.06 -16.19
CA PRO A 57 0.11 15.76 -16.76
C PRO A 57 1.27 15.97 -15.75
N PRO A 58 2.19 15.01 -15.60
CA PRO A 58 2.40 13.82 -16.45
C PRO A 58 1.45 12.64 -16.15
N CYS A 59 0.56 12.74 -15.17
CA CYS A 59 -0.37 11.70 -14.77
C CYS A 59 -1.49 11.51 -15.81
N VAL A 60 -1.77 10.26 -16.16
CA VAL A 60 -2.87 9.88 -17.06
C VAL A 60 -4.14 9.55 -16.29
N ASN A 61 -5.26 9.41 -17.00
CA ASN A 61 -6.49 8.91 -16.38
C ASN A 61 -6.34 7.42 -16.07
N ALA A 62 -6.51 7.01 -14.81
CA ALA A 62 -6.23 5.65 -14.37
C ALA A 62 -7.08 5.21 -13.19
N VAL A 63 -7.15 3.89 -13.01
CA VAL A 63 -7.59 3.26 -11.75
C VAL A 63 -6.37 2.64 -11.11
N ILE A 64 -6.04 3.08 -9.90
CA ILE A 64 -4.99 2.48 -9.09
C ILE A 64 -5.65 1.39 -8.24
N PHE A 65 -5.32 0.13 -8.47
CA PHE A 65 -5.72 -0.95 -7.56
C PHE A 65 -4.62 -1.19 -6.53
N PHE A 66 -4.99 -1.22 -5.26
CA PHE A 66 -4.11 -1.67 -4.19
C PHE A 66 -4.15 -3.19 -4.15
N THR A 67 -2.98 -3.83 -4.23
CA THR A 67 -2.84 -5.28 -4.14
C THR A 67 -1.94 -5.65 -2.97
N THR A 68 -1.89 -6.93 -2.62
CA THR A 68 -0.97 -7.45 -1.60
C THR A 68 0.50 -7.16 -1.88
N GLU A 69 0.87 -6.99 -3.15
CA GLU A 69 2.24 -6.69 -3.59
C GLU A 69 2.46 -5.21 -3.92
N GLY A 70 1.44 -4.37 -3.75
CA GLY A 70 1.51 -2.92 -4.01
C GLY A 70 0.53 -2.41 -5.07
N PRO A 71 0.59 -1.12 -5.40
CA PRO A 71 -0.35 -0.48 -6.30
C PRO A 71 -0.11 -0.88 -7.77
N ARG A 72 -1.18 -1.09 -8.53
CA ARG A 72 -1.17 -1.39 -9.96
C ARG A 72 -2.04 -0.40 -10.75
N CYS A 73 -1.46 0.23 -11.77
CA CYS A 73 -2.14 1.19 -12.64
C CYS A 73 -2.88 0.49 -13.77
N SER A 74 -4.21 0.63 -13.80
CA SER A 74 -5.08 0.00 -14.79
C SER A 74 -5.82 1.04 -15.63
N HIS A 75 -6.04 0.72 -16.90
CA HIS A 75 -6.78 1.59 -17.80
C HIS A 75 -8.27 1.59 -17.43
N TRP A 76 -8.82 2.77 -17.16
CA TRP A 76 -10.16 2.93 -16.59
C TRP A 76 -11.31 2.46 -17.50
N LYS A 77 -11.07 2.25 -18.80
CA LYS A 77 -12.11 1.83 -19.75
C LYS A 77 -12.32 0.32 -19.80
N GLU A 78 -11.37 -0.48 -19.32
CA GLU A 78 -11.46 -1.95 -19.39
C GLU A 78 -12.72 -2.46 -18.66
N SER A 79 -13.35 -3.49 -19.23
CA SER A 79 -14.57 -4.09 -18.67
C SER A 79 -14.34 -4.66 -17.27
N TRP A 80 -13.26 -5.42 -17.10
CA TRP A 80 -12.88 -6.03 -15.82
C TRP A 80 -12.62 -4.99 -14.73
N VAL A 81 -12.03 -3.83 -15.09
CA VAL A 81 -11.79 -2.72 -14.14
C VAL A 81 -13.10 -2.17 -13.60
N LYS A 82 -14.08 -1.95 -14.48
CA LYS A 82 -15.40 -1.45 -14.09
C LYS A 82 -16.13 -2.44 -13.18
N GLN A 83 -16.09 -3.73 -13.56
CA GLN A 83 -16.69 -4.81 -12.76
C GLN A 83 -16.07 -4.89 -11.36
N LYS A 84 -14.74 -4.85 -11.27
CA LYS A 84 -14.02 -4.91 -9.99
C LYS A 84 -14.31 -3.70 -9.10
N ILE A 85 -14.41 -2.49 -9.66
CA ILE A 85 -14.81 -1.30 -8.91
C ILE A 85 -16.22 -1.46 -8.34
N GLN A 86 -17.17 -1.99 -9.11
CA GLN A 86 -18.53 -2.21 -8.65
C GLN A 86 -18.60 -3.23 -7.51
N GLU A 87 -17.85 -4.32 -7.61
CA GLU A 87 -17.71 -5.33 -6.57
C GLU A 87 -17.17 -4.72 -5.26
N LEU A 88 -16.06 -3.99 -5.34
CA LEU A 88 -15.44 -3.35 -4.16
C LEU A 88 -16.37 -2.32 -3.50
N LYS A 89 -17.12 -1.55 -4.30
CA LYS A 89 -18.11 -0.60 -3.76
C LYS A 89 -19.25 -1.31 -3.03
N LYS A 90 -19.75 -2.43 -3.55
CA LYS A 90 -20.81 -3.21 -2.88
C LYS A 90 -20.31 -3.76 -1.54
N ILE A 91 -19.10 -4.31 -1.50
CA ILE A 91 -18.49 -4.79 -0.26
C ILE A 91 -18.35 -3.64 0.76
N GLN A 92 -17.91 -2.47 0.31
CA GLN A 92 -17.76 -1.31 1.20
C GLN A 92 -19.09 -0.84 1.80
N LEU A 93 -20.17 -0.86 1.03
CA LEU A 93 -21.52 -0.54 1.53
C LEU A 93 -21.99 -1.57 2.54
N GLN A 94 -21.83 -2.87 2.26
CA GLN A 94 -22.20 -3.94 3.20
C GLN A 94 -21.45 -3.83 4.52
N VAL A 95 -20.14 -3.59 4.48
CA VAL A 95 -19.32 -3.38 5.69
C VAL A 95 -19.80 -2.16 6.48
N TRP A 96 -20.20 -1.09 5.79
CA TRP A 96 -20.75 0.09 6.43
C TRP A 96 -22.11 -0.18 7.10
N ASP A 97 -23.02 -0.89 6.41
CA ASP A 97 -24.32 -1.30 6.96
C ASP A 97 -24.15 -2.18 8.20
N MET A 98 -23.25 -3.16 8.15
CA MET A 98 -22.93 -4.03 9.29
C MET A 98 -22.35 -3.24 10.47
N LYS A 99 -21.49 -2.26 10.20
CA LYS A 99 -20.89 -1.41 11.25
C LYS A 99 -21.95 -0.54 11.92
N MET A 100 -22.89 0.00 11.16
CA MET A 100 -23.98 0.82 11.69
C MET A 100 -24.97 -0.03 12.50
N ASN A 101 -25.34 -1.22 12.02
CA ASN A 101 -26.19 -2.16 12.77
C ASN A 101 -25.51 -2.73 14.04
N SER A 102 -24.18 -2.73 14.12
CA SER A 102 -23.44 -3.16 15.31
C SER A 102 -23.22 -2.03 16.34
N THR A 103 -23.47 -0.77 15.98
CA THR A 103 -23.25 0.38 16.88
C THR A 103 -24.47 0.70 17.74
N ASP A 104 -25.60 -0.01 17.55
CA ASP A 104 -26.83 0.20 18.30
C ASP A 104 -27.10 -0.94 19.29
N SER A 105 -26.39 -0.94 20.43
CA SER A 105 -26.73 -1.65 21.68
C SER A 105 -25.76 -1.26 22.81
N THR A 106 -25.57 0.03 23.08
CA THR A 106 -25.04 0.47 24.38
C THR A 106 -26.05 1.46 24.98
N PRO A 107 -26.83 1.07 26.00
CA PRO A 107 -27.70 2.01 26.69
C PRO A 107 -26.81 3.02 27.42
N LEU A 108 -26.99 4.31 27.09
CA LEU A 108 -26.40 5.43 27.81
C LEU A 108 -27.06 5.51 29.19
N SER A 109 -26.47 4.85 30.20
CA SER A 109 -26.85 5.08 31.59
C SER A 109 -26.44 6.50 31.99
N THR A 110 -27.42 7.40 31.99
CA THR A 110 -27.35 8.70 32.66
C THR A 110 -27.22 8.47 34.17
N ALA A 111 -26.00 8.53 34.70
CA ALA A 111 -25.78 8.71 36.13
C ALA A 111 -25.36 10.16 36.36
N SER A 112 -26.36 10.99 36.68
CA SER A 112 -26.17 12.35 37.20
C SER A 112 -26.18 12.27 38.72
N PRO A 113 -25.12 12.64 39.45
CA PRO A 113 -25.20 12.81 40.89
C PRO A 113 -25.41 14.29 41.21
N TYR A 114 -26.66 14.72 41.36
CA TYR A 114 -26.95 15.86 42.22
C TYR A 114 -27.09 15.31 43.64
N ASN A 115 -26.20 15.73 44.54
CA ASN A 115 -26.32 15.44 45.96
C ASN A 115 -26.80 16.73 46.65
N SER A 116 -28.09 16.76 47.00
CA SER A 116 -28.67 17.79 47.86
C SER A 116 -28.70 17.25 49.29
N THR A 117 -27.84 17.78 50.16
CA THR A 117 -27.93 17.58 51.61
C THR A 117 -28.61 18.81 52.22
N SER A 118 -29.75 18.58 52.87
CA SER A 118 -30.42 19.51 53.78
C SER A 118 -30.11 19.11 55.22
N ALA A 119 -29.53 20.02 56.00
CA ALA A 119 -29.66 20.17 57.46
C ALA A 119 -29.07 21.52 57.87
#